data_AF-A0A8T5B012-F1
#
_entry.id   AF-A0A8T5B012-F1
#
_cell.length_a   1.000
_cell.length_b   1.000
_cell.length_c   1.000
_cell.angle_alpha   90.00
_cell.angle_beta   90.00
_cell.angle_gamma   90.00
#
_symmetry.space_group_name_H-M   'P 1'
#
loop_
_entity.id
_entity.type
_entity.pdbx_description
1 polymer ?
#
loop_
_entity_poly.entity_id
_entity_poly.type
_entity_poly.pdbx_seq_one_letter_code
_entity_poly.pdbx_strand_id
1 'polypeptide(L)' 'MSYYDPNYWRQVMRQYPYLQTPTTPVMSTDPLEQLGLGRRETLVLTNCPYCGVFIPANTNFCPRCWCQIRL' A
#
# COMPACT_ATOMS: atom_id res chain seq x y z
N MET A 1 -19.25 -16.24 30.87
CA MET A 1 -18.37 -17.17 30.12
C MET A 1 -17.22 -17.59 31.01
N SER A 2 -17.08 -18.89 31.29
CA SER A 2 -15.87 -19.41 31.93
C SER A 2 -14.76 -19.57 30.88
N TYR A 3 -13.51 -19.38 31.29
CA TYR A 3 -12.33 -19.51 30.43
C TYR A 3 -12.16 -20.92 29.82
N TYR A 4 -12.80 -21.93 30.41
CA TYR A 4 -12.69 -23.33 30.00
C TYR A 4 -13.75 -23.78 28.99
N ASP A 5 -14.60 -22.87 28.47
CA ASP A 5 -15.55 -23.22 27.41
C ASP A 5 -14.79 -23.45 26.08
N PRO A 6 -14.89 -24.63 25.44
CA PRO A 6 -14.24 -24.91 24.15
C PRO A 6 -14.64 -23.94 23.02
N ASN A 7 -15.80 -23.28 23.15
CA ASN A 7 -16.31 -22.28 22.21
C ASN A 7 -16.02 -20.84 22.62
N TYR A 8 -15.29 -20.63 23.72
CA TYR A 8 -14.91 -19.31 24.23
C TYR A 8 -14.34 -18.41 23.12
N TRP A 9 -13.40 -18.93 22.32
CA TRP A 9 -12.77 -18.15 21.25
C TRP A 9 -13.74 -17.71 20.13
N ARG A 10 -14.71 -18.56 19.75
CA ARG A 10 -15.72 -18.19 18.74
C ARG A 10 -16.64 -17.07 19.24
N GLN A 11 -16.95 -17.06 20.54
CA GLN A 11 -17.79 -16.03 21.15
C GLN A 11 -17.03 -14.70 21.25
N VAL A 12 -15.76 -14.73 21.67
CA VAL A 12 -14.89 -13.54 21.75
C VAL A 12 -14.74 -12.87 20.37
N MET A 13 -14.50 -13.66 19.32
CA MET A 13 -14.38 -13.12 17.95
C MET A 13 -15.69 -12.53 17.42
N ARG A 14 -16.85 -13.06 17.82
CA ARG A 14 -18.16 -12.44 17.51
C ARG A 14 -18.37 -11.13 18.29
N GLN A 15 -17.87 -11.07 19.52
CA GLN A 15 -18.06 -9.91 20.39
C GLN A 15 -17.19 -8.72 19.99
N TYR A 16 -16.02 -8.95 19.38
CA TYR A 16 -15.07 -7.88 19.02
C TYR A 16 -14.54 -8.01 17.58
N PRO A 17 -15.40 -7.80 16.56
CA PRO A 17 -15.02 -7.92 15.14
C PRO A 17 -13.96 -6.90 14.68
N TYR A 18 -13.63 -5.91 15.52
CA TYR A 18 -12.68 -4.84 15.26
C TYR A 18 -11.34 -5.00 15.98
N LEU A 19 -11.10 -6.13 16.67
CA LEU A 19 -9.74 -6.49 17.11
C LEU A 19 -8.89 -6.72 15.87
N GLN A 20 -8.31 -5.63 15.36
CA GLN A 20 -7.36 -5.67 14.27
C GLN A 20 -6.18 -6.53 14.72
N THR A 21 -5.80 -7.50 13.90
CA THR A 21 -4.52 -8.19 14.06
C THR A 21 -3.42 -7.15 14.17
N PRO A 22 -2.48 -7.24 15.12
CA PRO A 22 -1.37 -6.30 15.19
C PRO A 22 -0.66 -6.28 13.84
N THR A 23 -0.80 -5.19 13.10
CA THR A 23 0.00 -4.93 11.91
C THR A 23 1.41 -4.69 12.42
N THR A 24 2.29 -5.67 12.24
CA THR A 24 3.70 -5.48 12.58
C THR A 24 4.19 -4.29 11.76
N PRO A 25 4.85 -3.29 12.38
CA PRO A 25 5.44 -2.20 11.63
C PRO A 25 6.45 -2.82 10.65
N VAL A 26 6.20 -2.70 9.36
CA VAL A 26 7.16 -3.08 8.33
C VAL A 26 8.31 -2.09 8.46
N MET A 27 9.37 -2.48 9.15
CA MET A 27 10.60 -1.71 9.13
C MET A 27 11.17 -1.83 7.72
N SER A 28 11.30 -0.70 7.02
CA SER A 28 11.92 -0.72 5.70
C SER A 28 13.37 -1.20 5.82
N THR A 29 13.82 -1.94 4.81
CA THR A 29 15.18 -2.49 4.75
C THR A 29 16.22 -1.43 4.40
N ASP A 30 15.78 -0.26 3.96
CA ASP A 30 16.65 0.80 3.48
C ASP A 30 17.16 1.64 4.67
N PRO A 31 18.49 1.62 4.95
CA PRO A 31 19.05 2.31 6.11
C PRO A 31 18.86 3.83 6.05
N LEU A 32 18.65 4.39 4.86
CA LEU A 32 18.37 5.82 4.68
C LEU A 32 16.96 6.18 5.13
N GLU A 33 15.96 5.34 4.81
CA GLU A 33 14.59 5.57 5.25
C GLU A 33 14.45 5.42 6.77
N GLN A 34 15.19 4.48 7.37
CA GLN A 34 15.26 4.33 8.82
C GLN A 34 15.83 5.57 9.53
N LEU A 35 16.68 6.34 8.85
CA LEU A 35 17.22 7.61 9.34
C LEU A 35 16.33 8.82 9.02
N GLY A 36 15.15 8.61 8.42
CA GLY A 36 14.26 9.69 7.97
C GLY A 36 14.83 10.51 6.81
N LEU A 37 15.85 9.98 6.13
CA LEU A 37 16.51 10.62 4.99
C LEU A 37 15.91 10.06 3.70
N GLY A 38 14.93 10.78 3.15
CA GLY A 38 14.36 10.44 1.84
C GLY A 38 15.29 10.84 0.70
N ARG A 39 15.43 9.98 -0.32
CA ARG A 39 16.01 10.40 -1.61
C ARG A 39 15.07 11.40 -2.27
N ARG A 40 15.62 12.52 -2.75
CA ARG A 40 14.89 13.43 -3.65
C ARG A 40 14.92 12.84 -5.05
N GLU A 41 13.94 12.01 -5.35
CA GLU A 41 13.80 11.45 -6.70
C GLU A 41 13.18 12.52 -7.61
N THR A 42 13.94 12.96 -8.61
CA THR A 42 13.40 13.80 -9.68
C THR A 42 12.59 12.91 -10.63
N LEU A 43 11.28 12.86 -10.41
CA LEU A 43 10.36 12.18 -11.32
C LEU A 43 10.24 12.98 -12.61
N VAL A 44 10.66 12.39 -13.73
CA VAL A 44 10.39 12.95 -15.06
C VAL A 44 8.93 12.64 -15.39
N LEU A 45 8.12 13.69 -15.51
CA LEU A 45 6.70 13.59 -15.86
C LEU A 45 6.50 13.87 -17.34
N THR A 46 5.65 13.07 -17.97
CA THR A 46 5.22 13.22 -19.36
C THR A 46 3.70 13.23 -19.44
N ASN A 47 3.14 13.85 -20.47
CA ASN A 47 1.70 13.82 -20.71
C ASN A 47 1.31 12.53 -21.44
N CYS A 48 0.27 11.83 -20.97
CA CYS A 48 -0.36 10.76 -21.71
C CYS A 48 -0.99 11.27 -23.02
N PRO A 49 -0.60 10.77 -24.20
CA PRO A 49 -1.11 11.25 -25.49
C PRO A 49 -2.59 10.95 -25.72
N TYR A 50 -3.19 10.06 -24.93
CA TYR A 50 -4.59 9.65 -25.08
C TYR A 50 -5.55 10.43 -24.17
N CYS A 51 -5.15 10.69 -22.91
CA CYS A 51 -6.04 11.27 -21.90
C CYS A 51 -5.57 12.59 -21.28
N GLY A 52 -4.37 13.07 -21.62
CA GLY A 52 -3.89 14.36 -21.15
C GLY A 52 -3.33 14.38 -19.73
N VAL A 53 -3.24 13.24 -19.04
CA VAL A 53 -2.77 13.17 -17.64
C VAL A 53 -1.27 13.06 -17.55
N PHE A 54 -0.69 13.79 -16.59
CA PHE A 54 0.71 13.67 -16.23
C PHE A 54 0.99 12.32 -15.57
N ILE A 55 1.93 11.60 -16.15
CA ILE A 55 2.35 10.26 -15.76
C ILE A 55 3.88 10.20 -15.73
N PRO A 56 4.47 9.29 -14.94
CA PRO A 56 5.91 9.10 -14.94
C PRO A 56 6.40 8.63 -16.31
N ALA A 57 7.52 9.16 -16.79
CA ALA A 57 8.12 8.76 -18.07
C ALA A 57 8.52 7.27 -18.12
N ASN A 58 8.59 6.57 -16.99
CA ASN A 58 8.93 5.14 -16.94
C ASN A 58 7.69 4.22 -16.91
N THR A 59 6.49 4.73 -17.21
CA THR A 59 5.27 3.88 -17.20
C THR A 59 4.96 3.31 -18.57
N ASN A 60 4.74 1.99 -18.64
CA ASN A 60 4.29 1.31 -19.87
C ASN A 60 2.80 1.54 -20.19
N PHE A 61 1.98 1.86 -19.19
CA PHE A 61 0.53 2.03 -19.33
C PHE A 61 0.03 3.20 -18.50
N CYS A 62 -0.97 3.92 -19.02
CA CYS A 62 -1.57 5.03 -18.29
C CYS A 62 -2.54 4.50 -17.22
N PRO A 63 -2.42 4.89 -15.93
CA PRO A 63 -3.32 4.40 -14.87
C PRO A 63 -4.76 4.93 -15.01
N ARG A 64 -4.97 5.99 -15.80
CA ARG A 64 -6.30 6.59 -15.99
C ARG A 64 -7.05 5.99 -17.18
N CYS A 65 -6.42 5.95 -18.35
CA CYS A 65 -7.08 5.47 -19.57
C CYS A 65 -6.65 4.06 -19.99
N TRP A 66 -5.68 3.46 -19.29
CA TRP A 66 -5.19 2.09 -19.50
C TRP A 66 -4.60 1.85 -20.89
N CYS A 67 -4.38 2.90 -21.68
CA CYS A 67 -3.70 2.83 -22.96
C CYS A 67 -2.21 2.54 -22.74
N GLN A 68 -1.64 1.73 -23.64
CA GLN A 68 -0.22 1.47 -23.68
C GLN A 68 0.52 2.71 -24.17
N ILE A 69 1.49 3.17 -23.38
CA ILE A 69 2.35 4.29 -23.73
C ILE A 69 3.62 3.68 -24.28
N ARG A 70 3.79 3.80 -25.60
CA ARG A 70 5.04 3.46 -26.26
C ARG A 70 5.80 4.78 -26.43
N LEU A 71 6.75 5.03 -25.54
CA LEU A 71 7.70 6.13 -25.70
C LEU A 71 8.71 5.83 -26.80
#